data_AF-R7ZUY8-F1
#
_entry.id   AF-R7ZUY8-F1
#
_cell.length_a   1.000
_cell.length_b   1.000
_cell.length_c   1.000
_cell.angle_alpha   90.00
_cell.angle_beta   90.00
_cell.angle_gamma   90.00
#
_symmetry.space_group_name_H-M   'P 1'
#
loop_
_entity.id
_entity.type
_entity.pdbx_description
1 polymer ?
#
loop_
_entity_poly.entity_id
_entity_poly.type
_entity_poly.pdbx_seq_one_letter_code
_entity_poly.pdbx_strand_id
1 'polypeptide(L)'
;MRSNLATSIDDNGNSLNPGLFLDKEEMEREVLSAGEALERQGVRLLGRQAADRGNYSEVTFELSERFQSLYGVLRGLSELYRSPVAYIRSNHSYHNFTLHFKAEAKQEVKAFLELVFTVLEKEIHFKKVLHKVISIQRKHEQENELLYKQLY
;
A
#
# COMPACT_ATOMS: atom_id res chain seq x y z
N MET A 1 63.20 49.04 -18.24
CA MET A 1 63.16 49.39 -16.80
C MET A 1 61.71 49.38 -16.34
N ARG A 2 61.44 48.64 -15.24
CA ARG A 2 60.18 48.53 -14.47
C ARG A 2 59.04 47.75 -15.17
N SER A 3 58.79 46.46 -14.95
CA SER A 3 58.44 45.69 -13.72
C SER A 3 57.06 46.05 -13.13
N ASN A 4 56.01 45.26 -13.38
CA ASN A 4 55.47 44.28 -12.42
C ASN A 4 54.07 43.73 -12.76
N LEU A 5 53.97 42.40 -12.59
CA LEU A 5 52.87 41.53 -12.12
C LEU A 5 51.46 41.68 -12.73
N ALA A 6 50.97 40.71 -13.49
CA ALA A 6 50.56 39.35 -13.11
C ALA A 6 49.27 39.32 -12.27
N THR A 7 48.17 38.88 -12.88
CA THR A 7 47.16 38.09 -12.19
C THR A 7 46.53 37.13 -13.19
N SER A 8 46.74 35.84 -12.94
CA SER A 8 46.24 34.70 -13.68
C SER A 8 44.72 34.72 -13.79
N ILE A 9 44.25 34.28 -14.95
CA ILE A 9 42.92 33.74 -15.16
C ILE A 9 42.97 32.31 -14.59
N ASP A 10 42.49 32.14 -13.36
CA ASP A 10 42.27 30.82 -12.79
C ASP A 10 40.84 30.36 -13.10
N ASP A 11 40.83 29.28 -13.86
CA ASP A 11 39.78 28.32 -14.11
C ASP A 11 39.37 27.61 -12.80
N ASN A 12 38.16 27.03 -12.80
CA ASN A 12 37.56 26.16 -11.77
C ASN A 12 37.02 26.80 -10.49
N GLY A 13 35.70 27.04 -10.51
CA GLY A 13 34.86 27.26 -9.33
C GLY A 13 33.49 26.63 -9.50
N ASN A 14 33.44 25.36 -9.92
CA ASN A 14 32.25 24.52 -9.91
C ASN A 14 31.78 24.34 -8.45
N SER A 15 30.95 25.25 -7.96
CA SER A 15 30.23 25.08 -6.70
C SER A 15 29.05 24.16 -6.97
N LEU A 16 29.36 22.86 -6.93
CA LEU A 16 28.41 21.78 -6.69
C LEU A 16 27.50 22.21 -5.53
N ASN A 17 26.20 22.36 -5.78
CA ASN A 17 25.21 22.26 -4.71
C ASN A 17 25.48 20.90 -4.03
N PRO A 18 25.98 20.87 -2.78
CA PRO A 18 26.04 19.62 -2.05
C PRO A 18 24.58 19.25 -1.81
N GLY A 19 24.25 18.00 -2.14
CA GLY A 19 22.90 17.49 -2.02
C GLY A 19 22.27 17.86 -0.68
N LEU A 20 20.97 18.14 -0.72
CA LEU A 20 20.06 17.86 0.37
C LEU A 20 20.24 16.39 0.77
N PHE A 21 21.28 16.10 1.53
CA PHE A 21 21.31 14.95 2.42
C PHE A 21 20.35 15.30 3.53
N LEU A 22 19.09 14.94 3.33
CA LEU A 22 18.17 14.73 4.44
C LEU A 22 18.88 13.79 5.41
N ASP A 23 19.10 14.27 6.62
CA ASP A 23 19.80 13.53 7.66
C ASP A 23 19.14 12.15 7.80
N LYS A 24 19.97 11.11 7.88
CA LYS A 24 19.50 9.72 8.04
C LYS A 24 18.49 9.59 9.19
N GLU A 25 18.66 10.39 10.24
CA GLU A 25 17.77 10.46 11.40
C GLU A 25 16.40 11.10 11.10
N GLU A 26 16.31 12.08 10.20
CA GLU A 26 15.03 12.65 9.75
C GLU A 26 14.26 11.67 8.88
N MET A 27 14.97 10.95 8.00
CA MET A 27 14.37 9.91 7.16
C MET A 27 13.87 8.72 8.02
N GLU A 28 14.61 8.32 9.06
CA GLU A 28 14.16 7.29 10.00
C GLU A 28 12.96 7.74 10.85
N ARG A 29 12.90 9.02 11.28
CA ARG A 29 11.74 9.57 12.01
C ARG A 29 10.47 9.66 11.16
N GLU A 30 10.58 10.10 9.90
CA GLU A 30 9.44 10.07 8.97
C GLU A 30 8.97 8.63 8.69
N VAL A 31 9.90 7.68 8.59
CA VAL A 31 9.59 6.26 8.35
C VAL A 31 8.91 5.62 9.56
N LEU A 32 9.34 5.93 10.79
CA LEU A 32 8.67 5.52 12.01
C LEU A 32 7.25 6.11 12.09
N SER A 33 7.10 7.39 11.77
CA SER A 33 5.79 8.06 11.69
C SER A 33 4.85 7.42 10.66
N ALA A 34 5.36 7.08 9.47
CA ALA A 34 4.57 6.45 8.41
C ALA A 34 4.20 4.99 8.73
N GLY A 35 5.12 4.24 9.35
CA GLY A 35 4.88 2.88 9.82
C GLY A 35 3.78 2.84 10.89
N GLU A 36 3.88 3.71 11.89
CA GLU A 36 2.86 3.85 12.95
C GLU A 36 1.50 4.31 12.40
N ALA A 37 1.49 5.20 11.40
CA ALA A 37 0.26 5.63 10.73
C ALA A 37 -0.41 4.49 9.96
N LEU A 38 0.38 3.65 9.28
CA LEU A 38 -0.11 2.47 8.57
C LEU A 38 -0.65 1.40 9.53
N GLU A 39 0.02 1.18 10.67
CA GLU A 39 -0.47 0.25 11.69
C GLU A 39 -1.81 0.68 12.26
N ARG A 40 -2.02 1.99 12.49
CA ARG A 40 -3.34 2.55 12.88
C ARG A 40 -4.40 2.34 11.80
N GLN A 41 -4.00 2.32 10.54
CA GLN A 41 -4.87 1.96 9.41
C GLN A 41 -4.98 0.45 9.18
N GLY A 42 -4.34 -0.35 10.03
CA GLY A 42 -4.43 -1.80 10.06
C GLY A 42 -3.59 -2.52 9.01
N VAL A 43 -2.50 -1.89 8.58
CA VAL A 43 -1.47 -2.49 7.74
C VAL A 43 -0.14 -2.44 8.47
N ARG A 44 0.53 -3.58 8.61
CA ARG A 44 1.86 -3.65 9.23
C ARG A 44 2.93 -3.79 8.16
N LEU A 45 3.85 -2.83 8.13
CA LEU A 45 4.93 -2.79 7.15
C LEU A 45 6.03 -3.77 7.57
N LEU A 46 6.41 -4.68 6.67
CA LEU A 46 7.44 -5.69 6.91
C LEU A 46 8.79 -5.31 6.29
N GLY A 47 8.77 -4.58 5.18
CA GLY A 47 9.98 -4.15 4.51
C GLY A 47 9.73 -3.28 3.30
N ARG A 48 10.76 -2.54 2.90
CA ARG A 48 10.76 -1.72 1.70
C ARG A 48 12.10 -1.88 0.99
N GLN A 49 12.04 -2.08 -0.31
CA GLN A 49 13.19 -2.09 -1.18
C GLN A 49 13.00 -1.01 -2.24
N ALA A 50 13.81 0.04 -2.17
CA ALA A 50 13.89 1.00 -3.27
C ALA A 50 14.70 0.37 -4.41
N ALA A 51 14.22 0.52 -5.63
CA ALA A 51 14.94 0.06 -6.81
C ALA A 51 15.43 1.24 -7.64
N ASP A 52 16.51 1.01 -8.39
CA ASP A 52 17.06 1.98 -9.34
C ASP A 52 16.10 2.26 -10.51
N ARG A 53 16.40 3.31 -11.28
CA ARG A 53 15.56 3.76 -12.42
C ARG A 53 15.24 2.59 -13.37
N GLY A 54 13.96 2.45 -13.72
CA GLY A 54 13.44 1.39 -14.58
C GLY A 54 13.09 0.06 -13.89
N ASN A 55 13.52 -0.15 -12.63
CA ASN A 55 13.19 -1.33 -11.85
C ASN A 55 12.01 -1.07 -10.89
N TYR A 56 11.37 -2.16 -10.44
CA TYR A 56 10.27 -2.09 -9.48
C TYR A 56 10.81 -1.87 -8.07
N SER A 57 10.34 -0.81 -7.42
CA SER A 57 10.41 -0.70 -5.97
C SER A 57 9.38 -1.64 -5.34
N GLU A 58 9.70 -2.14 -4.15
CA GLU A 58 8.90 -3.12 -3.45
C GLU A 58 8.55 -2.64 -2.05
N VAL A 59 7.30 -2.85 -1.66
CA VAL A 59 6.80 -2.61 -0.30
C VAL A 59 6.08 -3.87 0.15
N THR A 60 6.61 -4.54 1.17
CA THR A 60 6.04 -5.75 1.74
C THR A 60 5.31 -5.41 3.02
N PHE A 61 4.07 -5.88 3.14
CA PHE A 61 3.18 -5.60 4.26
C PHE A 61 2.28 -6.79 4.59
N GLU A 62 1.82 -6.84 5.83
CA GLU A 62 0.79 -7.76 6.31
C GLU A 62 -0.46 -6.99 6.74
N LEU A 63 -1.61 -7.66 6.69
CA LEU A 63 -2.84 -7.10 7.24
C LEU A 63 -2.84 -7.29 8.75
N SER A 64 -3.28 -6.27 9.50
CA SER A 64 -3.46 -6.43 10.95
C SER A 64 -4.62 -7.37 11.25
N GLU A 65 -4.71 -7.84 12.49
CA GLU A 65 -5.78 -8.73 12.95
C GLU A 65 -7.19 -8.20 12.62
N ARG A 66 -7.38 -6.87 12.68
CA ARG A 66 -8.64 -6.21 12.34
C ARG A 66 -9.08 -6.47 10.89
N PHE A 67 -8.14 -6.61 9.98
CA PHE A 67 -8.38 -6.80 8.54
C PHE A 67 -8.04 -8.20 8.06
N GLN A 68 -7.73 -9.13 8.94
CA GLN A 68 -7.41 -10.53 8.58
C GLN A 68 -8.55 -11.19 7.79
N SER A 69 -9.81 -10.85 8.09
CA SER A 69 -10.99 -11.32 7.34
C SER A 69 -11.04 -10.86 5.87
N LEU A 70 -10.22 -9.88 5.49
CA LEU A 70 -10.06 -9.39 4.12
C LEU A 70 -8.89 -10.04 3.39
N TYR A 71 -8.07 -10.87 4.04
CA TYR A 71 -6.92 -11.51 3.42
C TYR A 71 -7.30 -12.24 2.13
N GLY A 72 -8.35 -13.06 2.15
CA GLY A 72 -8.82 -13.79 0.97
C GLY A 72 -9.29 -12.86 -0.16
N VAL A 73 -9.90 -11.73 0.19
CA VAL A 73 -10.32 -10.71 -0.78
C VAL A 73 -9.11 -10.07 -1.43
N LEU A 74 -8.16 -9.57 -0.62
CA LEU A 74 -6.97 -8.90 -1.14
C LEU A 74 -6.11 -9.87 -1.96
N ARG A 75 -6.04 -11.14 -1.57
CA ARG A 75 -5.41 -12.20 -2.38
C ARG A 75 -6.09 -12.31 -3.74
N GLY A 76 -7.41 -12.44 -3.78
CA GLY A 76 -8.15 -12.47 -5.05
C GLY A 76 -7.88 -11.23 -5.91
N LEU A 77 -7.87 -10.03 -5.32
CA LEU A 77 -7.57 -8.80 -6.04
C LEU A 77 -6.14 -8.75 -6.57
N SER A 78 -5.16 -9.28 -5.83
CA SER A 78 -3.76 -9.36 -6.26
C SER A 78 -3.55 -10.29 -7.47
N GLU A 79 -4.44 -11.27 -7.63
CA GLU A 79 -4.43 -12.18 -8.78
C GLU A 79 -5.17 -11.57 -9.99
N LEU A 80 -6.24 -10.82 -9.75
CA LEU A 80 -7.08 -10.23 -10.79
C LEU A 80 -6.53 -8.93 -11.40
N TYR A 81 -5.94 -8.05 -10.57
CA TYR A 81 -5.53 -6.72 -10.99
C TYR A 81 -4.01 -6.61 -11.07
N ARG A 82 -3.52 -6.34 -12.28
CA ARG A 82 -2.12 -6.00 -12.54
C ARG A 82 -2.04 -4.86 -13.53
N SER A 83 -1.14 -3.93 -13.27
CA SER A 83 -0.77 -2.86 -14.19
C SER A 83 0.71 -3.02 -14.57
N PRO A 84 1.12 -2.62 -15.79
CA PRO A 84 2.54 -2.64 -16.20
C PRO A 84 3.48 -1.79 -15.35
N VAL A 85 2.93 -0.94 -14.46
CA VAL A 85 3.68 -0.06 -13.57
C VAL A 85 3.47 -0.37 -12.10
N ALA A 86 2.46 -1.18 -11.75
CA ALA A 86 2.14 -1.51 -10.37
C ALA A 86 1.35 -2.83 -10.27
N TYR A 87 1.71 -3.70 -9.34
CA TYR A 87 0.92 -4.88 -9.03
C TYR A 87 1.18 -5.34 -7.59
N ILE A 88 0.20 -6.05 -7.02
CA ILE A 88 0.34 -6.67 -5.71
C ILE A 88 0.58 -8.16 -5.94
N ARG A 89 1.53 -8.73 -5.21
CA ARG A 89 1.77 -10.17 -5.15
C ARG A 89 1.46 -10.68 -3.76
N SER A 90 0.61 -11.70 -3.65
CA SER A 90 0.37 -12.38 -2.39
C SER A 90 1.45 -13.45 -2.15
N ASN A 91 1.93 -13.54 -0.92
CA ASN A 91 2.73 -14.65 -0.45
C ASN A 91 1.94 -15.42 0.61
N HIS A 92 1.40 -16.57 0.21
CA HIS A 92 0.49 -17.33 1.06
C HIS A 92 1.18 -17.97 2.26
N SER A 93 2.40 -18.47 2.07
CA SER A 93 3.16 -19.14 3.13
C SER A 93 3.45 -18.21 4.32
N TYR A 94 3.61 -16.92 4.06
CA TYR A 94 3.94 -15.91 5.08
C TYR A 94 2.79 -14.95 5.38
N HIS A 95 1.59 -15.18 4.83
CA HIS A 95 0.41 -14.32 5.01
C HIS A 95 0.65 -12.82 4.77
N ASN A 96 1.53 -12.49 3.83
CA ASN A 96 1.87 -11.11 3.50
C ASN A 96 1.70 -10.82 2.01
N PHE A 97 1.84 -9.54 1.67
CA PHE A 97 1.69 -9.01 0.33
C PHE A 97 2.89 -8.14 0.00
N THR A 98 3.31 -8.16 -1.27
CA THR A 98 4.34 -7.26 -1.80
C THR A 98 3.73 -6.42 -2.91
N LEU A 99 3.69 -5.11 -2.70
CA LEU A 99 3.38 -4.13 -3.75
C LEU A 99 4.66 -3.86 -4.53
N HIS A 100 4.66 -4.23 -5.81
CA HIS A 100 5.70 -3.84 -6.76
C HIS A 100 5.22 -2.62 -7.53
N PHE A 101 6.04 -1.58 -7.63
CA PHE A 101 5.68 -0.36 -8.36
C PHE A 101 6.89 0.35 -8.97
N LYS A 102 6.69 1.02 -10.10
CA LYS A 102 7.72 1.89 -10.71
C LYS A 102 7.67 3.27 -10.07
N ALA A 103 8.75 3.68 -9.41
CA ALA A 103 8.82 4.95 -8.69
C ALA A 103 8.66 6.20 -9.59
N GLU A 104 8.97 6.06 -10.88
CA GLU A 104 8.81 7.10 -11.90
C GLU A 104 7.34 7.34 -12.32
N ALA A 105 6.49 6.31 -12.21
CA ALA A 105 5.09 6.34 -12.67
C ALA A 105 4.11 6.65 -11.52
N LYS A 106 4.35 7.74 -10.78
CA LYS A 106 3.63 8.04 -9.53
C LYS A 106 2.11 8.16 -9.71
N GLN A 107 1.66 8.78 -10.80
CA GLN A 107 0.24 9.02 -11.04
C GLN A 107 -0.50 7.72 -11.33
N GLU A 108 0.10 6.85 -12.13
CA GLU A 108 -0.45 5.56 -12.50
C GLU A 108 -0.44 4.57 -11.33
N VAL A 109 0.61 4.60 -10.51
CA VAL A 109 0.67 3.82 -9.25
C VAL A 109 -0.44 4.28 -8.30
N LYS A 110 -0.67 5.59 -8.17
CA LYS A 110 -1.76 6.13 -7.35
C LYS A 110 -3.13 5.66 -7.87
N ALA A 111 -3.39 5.80 -9.18
CA ALA A 111 -4.64 5.35 -9.79
C ALA A 111 -4.87 3.85 -9.60
N PHE A 112 -3.81 3.04 -9.71
CA PHE A 112 -3.87 1.60 -9.42
C PHE A 112 -4.29 1.33 -7.97
N LEU A 113 -3.68 2.01 -7.00
CA LEU A 113 -4.03 1.84 -5.59
C LEU A 113 -5.46 2.30 -5.28
N GLU A 114 -5.90 3.43 -5.85
CA GLU A 114 -7.28 3.92 -5.70
C GLU A 114 -8.30 2.92 -6.24
N LEU A 115 -8.02 2.27 -7.37
CA LEU A 115 -8.85 1.20 -7.92
C LEU A 115 -8.94 0.02 -6.92
N VAL A 116 -7.80 -0.45 -6.42
CA VAL A 116 -7.76 -1.56 -5.45
C VAL A 116 -8.57 -1.21 -4.20
N PHE A 117 -8.39 -0.02 -3.63
CA PHE A 117 -9.13 0.42 -2.44
C PHE A 117 -10.63 0.55 -2.70
N THR A 118 -11.03 1.12 -3.84
CA THR A 118 -12.45 1.25 -4.22
C THR A 118 -13.12 -0.13 -4.30
N VAL A 119 -12.43 -1.13 -4.84
CA VAL A 119 -12.96 -2.49 -4.93
C VAL A 119 -13.03 -3.14 -3.54
N LEU A 120 -12.01 -2.96 -2.69
CA LEU A 120 -12.04 -3.44 -1.30
C LEU A 120 -13.21 -2.86 -0.51
N GLU A 121 -13.47 -1.56 -0.63
CA GLU A 121 -14.59 -0.89 0.05
C GLU A 121 -15.94 -1.46 -0.39
N LYS A 122 -16.13 -1.67 -1.70
CA LYS A 122 -17.34 -2.30 -2.24
C LYS A 122 -17.53 -3.72 -1.72
N GLU A 123 -16.45 -4.51 -1.62
CA GLU A 123 -16.50 -5.87 -1.10
C GLU A 123 -16.85 -5.90 0.39
N ILE A 124 -16.27 -4.99 1.18
CA ILE A 124 -16.61 -4.82 2.60
C ILE A 124 -18.10 -4.47 2.75
N HIS A 125 -18.61 -3.56 1.93
CA HIS A 125 -20.01 -3.19 1.95
C HIS A 125 -20.92 -4.36 1.54
N PHE A 126 -20.57 -5.09 0.47
CA PHE A 126 -21.30 -6.25 0.00
C PHE A 126 -21.41 -7.33 1.09
N LYS A 127 -20.29 -7.66 1.76
CA LYS A 127 -20.30 -8.62 2.89
C LYS A 127 -21.24 -8.20 4.02
N LYS A 128 -21.32 -6.91 4.35
CA LYS A 128 -22.26 -6.39 5.37
C LYS A 128 -23.72 -6.60 4.95
N VAL A 129 -24.04 -6.29 3.70
CA VAL A 129 -25.40 -6.46 3.17
C VAL A 129 -25.77 -7.95 3.14
N LEU A 130 -24.88 -8.81 2.66
CA LEU A 130 -25.10 -10.25 2.60
C LEU A 130 -25.36 -10.85 3.98
N HIS A 131 -24.59 -10.44 4.99
CA HIS A 131 -24.79 -10.88 6.37
C HIS A 131 -26.19 -10.54 6.89
N LYS A 132 -26.70 -9.34 6.55
CA LYS A 132 -28.04 -8.91 6.92
C LYS A 132 -29.14 -9.71 6.21
N VAL A 133 -28.95 -10.05 4.93
CA VAL A 133 -29.91 -10.88 4.19
C VAL A 133 -29.99 -12.28 4.81
N ILE A 134 -28.84 -12.89 5.11
CA ILE A 134 -28.79 -14.22 5.73
C ILE A 134 -29.43 -14.21 7.12
N SER A 135 -29.22 -13.17 7.92
CA SER A 135 -29.84 -13.09 9.25
C SER A 135 -31.36 -12.95 9.17
N ILE A 136 -31.86 -12.18 8.19
CA ILE A 136 -33.30 -12.08 7.91
C ILE A 136 -33.88 -13.43 7.46
N GLN A 137 -33.21 -14.12 6.54
CA GLN A 137 -33.66 -15.44 6.06
C GLN A 137 -33.75 -16.46 7.20
N ARG A 138 -32.72 -16.54 8.06
CA ARG A 138 -32.74 -17.43 9.22
C ARG A 138 -33.86 -17.10 10.20
N LYS A 139 -34.12 -15.82 10.44
CA LYS A 139 -35.22 -15.39 11.30
C LYS A 139 -36.57 -15.80 10.70
N HIS A 140 -36.74 -15.62 9.40
CA HIS A 140 -37.95 -16.02 8.69
C HIS A 140 -38.15 -17.55 8.68
N GLU A 141 -37.07 -18.33 8.53
CA GLU A 141 -37.11 -19.80 8.67
C GLU A 141 -37.57 -20.22 10.07
N GLN A 142 -37.04 -19.59 11.12
CA GLN A 142 -37.45 -19.84 12.50
C GLN A 142 -38.92 -19.45 12.76
N GLU A 143 -39.36 -18.31 12.24
CA GLU A 143 -40.75 -17.87 12.33
C GLU A 143 -41.68 -18.88 11.62
N ASN A 144 -41.30 -19.36 10.43
CA ASN A 144 -42.03 -20.40 9.72
C ASN A 144 -42.09 -21.71 10.50
N GLU A 145 -40.97 -22.19 11.05
CA GLU A 145 -40.95 -23.41 11.87
C GLU A 145 -41.89 -23.30 13.08
N LEU A 146 -41.94 -22.14 13.74
CA LEU A 146 -42.84 -21.89 14.87
C LEU A 146 -44.31 -21.89 14.44
N LEU A 147 -44.63 -21.25 13.31
CA LEU A 147 -45.98 -21.27 12.74
C LEU A 147 -46.41 -22.69 12.38
N TYR A 148 -45.54 -23.48 11.75
CA TYR A 148 -45.84 -24.87 11.42
C TYR A 148 -46.12 -25.73 12.66
N LYS A 149 -45.37 -25.53 13.76
CA LYS A 149 -45.60 -26.22 15.04
C LYS A 149 -46.87 -25.78 15.78
N GLN A 150 -47.47 -24.65 15.41
CA GLN A 150 -48.72 -24.17 16.00
C GLN A 150 -49.95 -24.57 15.19
N LEU A 151 -49.77 -24.85 13.90
CA LEU A 151 -50.84 -25.22 12.96
C LEU A 151 -51.07 -26.74 12.86
N TYR A 152 -50.10 -27.55 13.30
CA TYR A 152 -50.15 -29.02 13.34
C TYR A 152 -49.77 -29.53 14.72
#